data_AF-A0A357EZI1-F1
#
_entry.id   AF-A0A357EZI1-F1
#
_cell.length_a   1.000
_cell.length_b   1.000
_cell.length_c   1.000
_cell.angle_alpha   90.00
_cell.angle_beta   90.00
_cell.angle_gamma   90.00
#
_symmetry.space_group_name_H-M   'P 1'
#
loop_
_entity.id
_entity.type
_entity.pdbx_description
1 polymer ?
#
loop_
_entity_poly.entity_id
_entity_poly.type
_entity_poly.pdbx_seq_one_letter_code
_entity_poly.pdbx_strand_id
1 'polypeptide(L)' 'MPPQLASVYNRLAQRSRDGIAVSEVVNGSCSACYISLRPQMHVEVKRGDKIVTCENCTRILYVTEKEAEVGAS' A
#
# COMPACT_ATOMS: atom_id res chain seq x y z
N MET A 1 -11.71 6.61 15.86
CA MET A 1 -10.29 6.49 15.43
C MET A 1 -9.46 7.37 16.35
N PRO A 2 -8.31 6.92 16.89
CA PRO A 2 -7.42 7.78 17.67
C PRO A 2 -7.00 9.01 16.85
N PRO A 3 -6.96 10.22 17.44
CA PRO A 3 -6.78 11.47 16.69
C PRO A 3 -5.42 11.55 15.96
N GLN A 4 -4.40 10.89 16.49
CA GLN A 4 -3.07 10.80 15.86
C GLN A 4 -3.11 9.99 14.56
N LEU A 5 -3.85 8.87 14.55
CA LEU A 5 -3.99 8.00 13.39
C LEU A 5 -4.80 8.69 12.28
N ALA A 6 -5.86 9.41 12.66
CA ALA A 6 -6.66 10.21 11.74
C ALA A 6 -5.83 11.34 11.08
N SER A 7 -4.95 12.00 11.84
CA SER A 7 -4.07 13.05 11.29
C SER A 7 -3.09 12.51 10.25
N VAL A 8 -2.49 11.34 10.51
CA VAL A 8 -1.58 10.68 9.55
C VAL A 8 -2.33 10.29 8.28
N TYR A 9 -3.49 9.66 8.41
CA TYR A 9 -4.32 9.29 7.26
C TYR A 9 -4.69 10.51 6.42
N ASN A 10 -5.20 11.57 7.05
CA ASN A 10 -5.62 12.80 6.35
C ASN A 10 -4.47 13.44 5.59
N ARG A 11 -3.25 13.43 6.14
CA ARG A 11 -2.05 13.96 5.45
C ARG A 11 -1.72 13.17 4.19
N LEU A 12 -1.87 11.84 4.23
CA LEU A 12 -1.61 10.97 3.08
C LEU A 12 -2.73 11.06 2.04
N ALA A 13 -3.98 11.18 2.49
CA ALA A 13 -5.15 11.41 1.65
C ALA A 13 -5.01 12.71 0.86
N GLN A 14 -4.60 13.81 1.50
CA GLN A 14 -4.37 15.10 0.84
C GLN A 14 -3.28 15.06 -0.24
N ARG A 15 -2.28 14.19 -0.09
CA ARG A 15 -1.21 13.99 -1.09
C ARG A 15 -1.65 13.10 -2.24
N SER A 16 -2.73 12.35 -2.05
CA SER A 16 -3.27 11.45 -3.05
C SER A 16 -4.26 12.19 -3.94
N ARG A 17 -4.20 11.91 -5.25
CA ARG A 17 -4.98 12.65 -6.26
C ARG A 17 -6.50 12.57 -6.07
N ASP A 18 -6.99 11.49 -5.46
CA ASP A 18 -8.40 11.18 -5.22
C ASP A 18 -8.79 11.23 -3.73
N GLY A 19 -7.89 11.69 -2.86
CA GLY A 19 -8.14 11.70 -1.41
C GLY A 19 -7.99 10.34 -0.73
N ILE A 20 -7.51 9.29 -1.41
CA ILE A 20 -7.37 7.95 -0.83
C ILE A 20 -5.91 7.65 -0.51
N ALA A 21 -5.60 7.52 0.79
CA ALA A 21 -4.24 7.28 1.29
C ALA A 21 -3.71 5.84 1.08
N VAL A 22 -4.59 4.90 0.71
CA VAL A 22 -4.30 3.45 0.65
C VAL A 22 -4.56 2.90 -0.75
N SER A 23 -3.85 1.84 -1.14
CA SER A 23 -4.05 1.13 -2.41
C SER A 23 -3.70 -0.34 -2.24
N GLU A 24 -4.47 -1.19 -2.90
CA GLU A 24 -4.14 -2.60 -3.06
C GLU A 24 -2.94 -2.76 -4.00
N VAL A 25 -2.18 -3.83 -3.80
CA VAL A 25 -1.23 -4.35 -4.78
C VAL A 25 -1.90 -5.49 -5.52
N VAL A 26 -2.11 -5.32 -6.83
CA VAL A 26 -2.73 -6.36 -7.68
C VAL A 26 -1.73 -6.75 -8.75
N ASN A 27 -1.44 -8.04 -8.88
CA ASN A 27 -0.44 -8.55 -9.83
C ASN A 27 0.92 -7.81 -9.72
N GLY A 28 1.35 -7.53 -8.50
CA GLY A 28 2.61 -6.81 -8.23
C GLY A 28 2.62 -5.32 -8.61
N SER A 29 1.46 -4.73 -8.89
CA SER A 29 1.32 -3.32 -9.27
C SER A 29 0.40 -2.56 -8.32
N CYS A 30 0.68 -1.28 -8.11
CA CYS A 30 -0.20 -0.41 -7.32
C CYS A 30 -1.51 -0.17 -8.09
N SER A 31 -2.65 -0.61 -7.55
CA SER A 31 -3.96 -0.49 -8.23
C SER A 31 -4.43 0.95 -8.45
N ALA A 32 -3.85 1.91 -7.73
CA ALA A 32 -4.15 3.34 -7.85
C ALA A 32 -3.44 4.07 -9.00
N CYS A 33 -2.16 3.78 -9.20
CA CYS A 33 -1.33 4.47 -10.21
C CYS A 33 -0.85 3.58 -11.33
N TYR A 34 -1.17 2.28 -11.25
CA TYR A 34 -0.88 1.26 -12.25
C TYR A 34 0.61 1.03 -12.51
N ILE A 35 1.48 1.51 -11.63
CA ILE A 35 2.92 1.28 -11.69
C ILE A 35 3.28 -0.02 -10.98
N SER A 36 4.09 -0.84 -11.65
CA SER A 36 4.66 -2.05 -11.10
C SER A 36 5.62 -1.74 -9.95
N LEU A 37 5.50 -2.52 -8.88
CA LEU A 37 6.37 -2.39 -7.71
C LEU A 37 7.70 -3.09 -7.97
N ARG A 38 8.75 -2.62 -7.28
CA ARG A 38 10.00 -3.36 -7.23
C ARG A 38 9.77 -4.71 -6.53
N PRO A 39 10.48 -5.78 -6.91
CA PRO A 39 10.35 -7.09 -6.28
C PRO A 39 10.48 -7.04 -4.75
N GLN A 40 11.43 -6.25 -4.24
CA GLN A 40 11.62 -6.07 -2.80
C GLN A 40 10.38 -5.48 -2.12
N MET A 41 9.76 -4.44 -2.69
CA MET A 41 8.55 -3.86 -2.13
C MET A 41 7.39 -4.87 -2.12
N HIS A 42 7.27 -5.67 -3.16
CA HIS A 42 6.21 -6.69 -3.24
C HIS A 42 6.36 -7.73 -2.10
N VAL A 43 7.59 -8.17 -1.82
CA VAL A 43 7.89 -9.05 -0.68
C VAL A 43 7.59 -8.35 0.65
N GLU A 44 7.98 -7.08 0.79
CA GLU A 44 7.75 -6.32 2.03
C GLU A 44 6.26 -6.09 2.32
N VAL A 45 5.45 -5.79 1.30
CA VAL A 45 3.99 -5.65 1.44
C VAL A 45 3.35 -6.97 1.83
N LYS A 46 3.76 -8.08 1.21
CA LYS A 46 3.26 -9.42 1.55
C LYS A 46 3.61 -9.85 2.96
N ARG A 47 4.79 -9.46 3.44
CA ARG A 47 5.24 -9.75 4.80
C ARG A 47 4.41 -9.02 5.86
N GLY A 48 3.92 -7.81 5.57
CA GLY A 48 3.01 -7.09 6.46
C GLY A 48 3.63 -6.53 7.76
N ASP A 49 4.92 -6.78 8.02
CA ASP A 49 5.61 -6.36 9.27
C ASP A 49 5.88 -4.85 9.36
N LYS A 50 5.74 -4.11 8.26
CA LYS A 50 5.94 -2.65 8.22
C LYS A 50 5.01 -1.98 7.22
N ILE A 51 4.75 -0.70 7.43
CA ILE A 51 4.04 0.13 6.45
C ILE A 51 4.94 0.33 5.23
N VAL A 52 4.46 -0.11 4.07
CA VAL A 52 5.12 0.13 2.77
C VAL A 52 4.26 1.11 1.98
N THR A 53 4.90 2.10 1.35
CA THR A 53 4.22 3.08 0.50
C THR A 53 4.68 2.95 -0.95
N CYS A 54 3.78 3.19 -1.90
CA CYS A 54 4.13 3.26 -3.32
C CYS A 54 5.16 4.37 -3.57
N GLU A 55 6.28 4.06 -4.22
CA GLU A 55 7.31 5.05 -4.57
C GLU A 55 6.80 6.11 -5.58
N ASN A 56 5.76 5.77 -6.36
CA ASN A 56 5.21 6.67 -7.39
C ASN A 56 4.12 7.59 -6.85
N CYS A 57 3.11 7.05 -6.15
CA CYS A 57 1.95 7.83 -5.70
C CYS A 57 1.86 8.02 -4.18
N THR A 58 2.82 7.51 -3.41
CA THR A 58 2.92 7.62 -1.94
C THR A 58 1.81 6.95 -1.12
N ARG A 59 0.86 6.26 -1.75
CA ARG A 59 -0.18 5.51 -1.03
C ARG A 59 0.40 4.35 -0.24
N ILE A 60 -0.16 4.11 0.94
CA ILE A 60 0.12 2.90 1.72
C ILE A 60 -0.40 1.69 0.95
N LEU A 61 0.46 0.69 0.79
CA LEU A 61 0.16 -0.53 0.06
C LEU A 61 -0.35 -1.62 1.00
N TYR A 62 -1.35 -2.36 0.56
CA TYR A 62 -1.81 -3.58 1.21
C TYR A 62 -2.03 -4.70 0.18
N VAL A 63 -2.03 -5.94 0.63
CA VAL A 63 -2.45 -7.12 -0.14
C VAL A 63 -3.64 -7.77 0.55
N THR A 64 -4.41 -8.55 -0.21
CA THR A 64 -5.46 -9.39 0.38
C THR A 64 -4.86 -10.61 1.07
N GLU A 65 -5.60 -11.20 2.02
CA GLU A 65 -5.19 -12.44 2.70
C GLU A 65 -4.85 -13.54 1.69
N LYS A 66 -5.66 -13.66 0.62
CA LYS A 66 -5.43 -14.61 -0.48
C LYS A 66 -4.07 -14.44 -1.16
N GLU A 67 -3.60 -13.21 -1.37
CA GLU A 67 -2.33 -12.95 -2.04
C GLU A 67 -1.11 -13.06 -1.11
N ALA A 68 -1.32 -12.85 0.19
CA ALA A 68 -0.29 -13.03 1.21
C ALA A 68 0.09 -14.51 1.37
N GLU A 69 -0.89 -15.41 1.37
CA GLU A 69 -0.70 -16.86 1.51
C GLU A 69 0.05 -17.49 0.32
N VAL A 70 -0.18 -16.97 -0.91
CA VAL A 70 0.43 -17.48 -2.15
C VAL A 70 1.96 -17.27 -2.20
N GLY A 71 2.53 -16.40 -1.37
CA GLY A 71 3.98 -16.17 -1.28
C GLY A 71 4.71 -17.03 -0.24
N ALA A 72 3.99 -17.79 0.58
CA ALA A 72 4.54 -18.57 1.69
C ALA A 72 4.62 -20.08 1.40
N SER A 73 4.34 -20.50 0.16
CA SER A 73 4.40 -21.90 -0.31
C SER A 73 5.48 -22.09 -1.35
#